data_AF-A0A1I0D4H8-F1
#
_entry.id   AF-A0A1I0D4H8-F1
#
_cell.length_a   1.000
_cell.length_b   1.000
_cell.length_c   1.000
_cell.angle_alpha   90.00
_cell.angle_beta   90.00
_cell.angle_gamma   90.00
#
_symmetry.space_group_name_H-M   'P 1'
#
loop_
_entity.id
_entity.type
_entity.pdbx_description
1 polymer ?
#
loop_
_entity_poly.entity_id
_entity_poly.type
_entity_poly.pdbx_seq_one_letter_code
_entity_poly.pdbx_strand_id
1 'polypeptide(L)'
;MALFGKLFEKKECAICGGEIGLLGNRKLEDGNCCKNCAAKLSPWFSDRRQSTVEEIKEQLAYRETNQEKVAAFRVTRTLGEGMKVLLDEDDGRFMVTSARNWQEANPDVLSFSDVTGCKLDIDESKTEIQYKDAEGKRQSFSPRRYAFSYDFYIVINVNNPYFNEIRFKLNGSSVDNDEETLLDGPDAQPSVKGGGLRTGGAGPIRPGMPGGSRPGARPFMGGSRTSNADEVRSSMEYRQYEEMGREIRDALLQVREQVRNEAVAAAAPKTALTCPFCGATTTPDASGCCEFCGGAVNG
;
A
#
# COMPACT_ATOMS: atom_id res chain seq x y z
N MET A 1 -41.30 -38.12 -14.42
CA MET A 1 -40.10 -37.80 -13.63
C MET A 1 -39.71 -36.35 -13.88
N ALA A 2 -40.36 -35.43 -13.18
CA ALA A 2 -40.08 -33.99 -13.22
C ALA A 2 -39.53 -33.60 -11.84
N LEU A 3 -38.21 -33.57 -11.67
CA LEU A 3 -37.56 -33.21 -10.40
C LEU A 3 -36.10 -32.73 -10.55
N PHE A 4 -35.74 -32.11 -11.69
CA PHE A 4 -34.43 -31.45 -11.86
C PHE A 4 -34.51 -30.12 -12.64
N GLY A 5 -35.70 -29.54 -12.82
CA GLY A 5 -35.92 -28.34 -13.67
C GLY A 5 -35.93 -26.99 -12.94
N LYS A 6 -35.57 -26.91 -11.65
CA LYS A 6 -35.68 -25.67 -10.84
C LYS A 6 -34.47 -25.44 -9.91
N LEU A 7 -33.26 -25.73 -10.35
CA LEU A 7 -32.10 -25.55 -9.46
C LEU A 7 -31.22 -24.34 -9.73
N PHE A 8 -31.33 -23.64 -10.85
CA PHE A 8 -30.68 -22.33 -11.03
C PHE A 8 -31.43 -21.50 -12.07
N GLU A 9 -32.31 -20.59 -11.62
CA GLU A 9 -32.70 -19.46 -12.48
C GLU A 9 -31.41 -18.70 -12.81
N LYS A 10 -31.02 -18.72 -14.10
CA LYS A 10 -29.89 -17.94 -14.57
C LYS A 10 -30.21 -16.47 -14.32
N LYS A 11 -29.43 -15.84 -13.46
CA LYS A 11 -29.59 -14.42 -13.17
C LYS A 11 -29.02 -13.62 -14.32
N GLU A 12 -29.66 -12.52 -14.68
CA GLU A 12 -29.15 -11.61 -15.69
C GLU A 12 -28.36 -10.47 -15.02
N CYS A 13 -27.30 -10.01 -15.67
CA CYS A 13 -26.54 -8.86 -15.23
C CYS A 13 -27.31 -7.58 -15.54
N ALA A 14 -27.71 -6.84 -14.50
CA ALA A 14 -28.43 -5.57 -14.63
C ALA A 14 -27.59 -4.44 -15.28
N ILE A 15 -26.28 -4.65 -15.46
CA ILE A 15 -25.38 -3.68 -16.08
C ILE A 15 -25.21 -3.95 -17.59
N CYS A 16 -25.03 -5.21 -17.98
CA CYS A 16 -24.66 -5.56 -19.36
C CYS A 16 -25.65 -6.51 -20.07
N GLY A 17 -26.72 -6.94 -19.39
CA GLY A 17 -27.72 -7.88 -19.91
C GLY A 17 -27.22 -9.33 -20.09
N GLY A 18 -25.98 -9.62 -19.70
CA GLY A 18 -25.37 -10.95 -19.88
C GLY A 18 -25.86 -11.97 -18.84
N GLU A 19 -25.97 -13.23 -19.23
CA GLU A 19 -26.27 -14.33 -18.29
C GLU A 19 -25.15 -14.49 -17.25
N ILE A 20 -25.54 -14.57 -15.97
CA ILE A 20 -24.64 -14.82 -14.85
C ILE A 20 -24.67 -16.30 -14.51
N GLY A 21 -23.53 -16.96 -14.69
CA GLY A 21 -23.31 -18.34 -14.27
C GLY A 21 -23.23 -18.50 -12.75
N LEU A 22 -23.09 -19.76 -12.31
CA LEU A 22 -23.09 -20.14 -10.90
C LEU A 22 -21.98 -19.44 -10.06
N LEU A 23 -20.84 -19.16 -10.69
CA LEU A 23 -19.67 -18.56 -10.06
C LEU A 23 -19.40 -17.19 -10.68
N GLY A 24 -19.77 -16.13 -9.98
CA GLY A 24 -19.53 -14.76 -10.44
C GLY A 24 -20.74 -13.82 -10.33
N ASN A 25 -21.80 -14.24 -9.64
CA ASN A 25 -22.86 -13.31 -9.25
C ASN A 25 -22.42 -12.43 -8.09
N ARG A 26 -22.42 -11.11 -8.30
CA ARG A 26 -22.44 -10.12 -7.24
C ARG A 26 -23.87 -9.63 -7.07
N LYS A 27 -24.49 -9.97 -5.95
CA LYS A 27 -25.81 -9.43 -5.57
C LYS A 27 -25.67 -7.93 -5.25
N LEU A 28 -26.58 -7.13 -5.80
CA LEU A 28 -26.78 -5.71 -5.53
C LEU A 28 -28.08 -5.52 -4.74
N GLU A 29 -28.40 -4.30 -4.32
CA GLU A 29 -29.67 -4.03 -3.63
C GLU A 29 -30.89 -4.30 -4.52
N ASP A 30 -30.85 -3.81 -5.75
CA ASP A 30 -31.94 -3.84 -6.74
C ASP A 30 -31.56 -4.61 -8.03
N GLY A 31 -30.54 -5.47 -7.97
CA GLY A 31 -30.11 -6.23 -9.14
C GLY A 31 -28.99 -7.24 -8.91
N ASN A 32 -28.38 -7.69 -10.01
CA ASN A 32 -27.22 -8.58 -10.01
C ASN A 32 -26.16 -8.04 -10.99
N CYS A 33 -24.89 -8.16 -10.62
CA CYS A 33 -23.76 -7.73 -11.43
C CYS A 33 -22.84 -8.92 -11.72
N CYS A 34 -22.44 -9.10 -12.99
CA CYS A 34 -21.55 -10.18 -13.38
C CYS A 34 -20.09 -9.86 -13.00
N LYS A 35 -19.26 -10.90 -12.87
CA LYS A 35 -17.83 -10.77 -12.55
C LYS A 35 -17.07 -9.81 -13.48
N ASN A 36 -17.44 -9.73 -14.76
CA ASN A 36 -16.74 -8.89 -15.74
C ASN A 36 -17.06 -7.40 -15.53
N CYS A 37 -18.31 -7.05 -15.24
CA CYS A 37 -18.67 -5.67 -14.89
C CYS A 37 -18.07 -5.30 -13.52
N ALA A 38 -18.15 -6.22 -12.56
CA ALA A 38 -17.56 -6.04 -11.23
C ALA A 38 -16.04 -5.82 -11.25
N ALA A 39 -15.32 -6.43 -12.20
CA ALA A 39 -13.87 -6.30 -12.36
C ALA A 39 -13.43 -4.94 -12.94
N LYS A 40 -14.33 -4.20 -13.60
CA LYS A 40 -14.06 -2.86 -14.12
C LYS A 40 -14.11 -1.76 -13.05
N LEU A 41 -14.78 -2.04 -11.93
CA LEU A 41 -14.91 -1.09 -10.84
C LEU A 41 -13.55 -0.79 -10.19
N SER A 42 -13.42 0.40 -9.59
CA SER A 42 -12.20 0.80 -8.88
C SER A 42 -11.78 -0.28 -7.88
N PRO A 43 -10.49 -0.61 -7.72
CA PRO A 43 -9.97 -1.47 -6.64
C PRO A 43 -10.35 -0.99 -5.24
N TRP A 44 -10.56 0.31 -5.05
CA TRP A 44 -10.79 0.94 -3.76
C TRP A 44 -12.27 1.12 -3.41
N PHE A 45 -13.17 0.87 -4.35
CA PHE A 45 -14.62 1.05 -4.15
C PHE A 45 -15.13 0.21 -2.95
N SER A 46 -15.60 0.88 -1.89
CA SER A 46 -15.89 0.33 -0.56
C SER A 46 -17.19 -0.46 -0.49
N ASP A 47 -18.23 -0.04 -1.21
CA ASP A 47 -19.61 -0.48 -0.95
C ASP A 47 -20.18 -1.48 -1.97
N ARG A 48 -19.29 -2.16 -2.69
CA ARG A 48 -19.60 -3.04 -3.84
C ARG A 48 -20.75 -4.03 -3.66
N ARG A 49 -21.05 -4.47 -2.43
CA ARG A 49 -22.06 -5.52 -2.15
C ARG A 49 -23.42 -4.95 -1.73
N GLN A 50 -23.47 -3.66 -1.42
CA GLN A 50 -24.67 -2.94 -0.98
C GLN A 50 -24.98 -1.77 -1.93
N SER A 51 -24.33 -1.70 -3.09
CA SER A 51 -24.66 -0.69 -4.10
C SER A 51 -25.93 -1.06 -4.85
N THR A 52 -26.66 -0.05 -5.30
CA THR A 52 -27.71 -0.14 -6.31
C THR A 52 -27.12 -0.30 -7.71
N VAL A 53 -27.93 -0.73 -8.67
CA VAL A 53 -27.57 -0.82 -10.09
C VAL A 53 -27.10 0.54 -10.62
N GLU A 54 -27.74 1.63 -10.19
CA GLU A 54 -27.40 2.97 -10.66
C GLU A 54 -26.03 3.44 -10.15
N GLU A 55 -25.74 3.26 -8.86
CA GLU A 55 -24.42 3.57 -8.29
C GLU A 55 -23.30 2.77 -8.98
N ILE A 56 -23.56 1.52 -9.36
CA ILE A 56 -22.59 0.73 -10.14
C ILE A 56 -22.36 1.35 -11.54
N LYS A 57 -23.40 1.86 -12.19
CA LYS A 57 -23.26 2.53 -13.50
C LYS A 57 -22.50 3.85 -13.37
N GLU A 58 -22.82 4.67 -12.36
CA GLU A 58 -22.09 5.90 -12.08
C GLU A 58 -20.61 5.64 -11.84
N GLN A 59 -20.30 4.62 -11.04
CA GLN A 59 -18.93 4.20 -10.79
C GLN A 59 -18.24 3.77 -12.10
N LEU A 60 -18.91 3.01 -12.97
CA LEU A 60 -18.35 2.62 -14.27
C LEU A 60 -18.12 3.83 -15.20
N ALA A 61 -19.01 4.83 -15.21
CA ALA A 61 -18.82 6.07 -15.96
C ALA A 61 -17.63 6.88 -15.42
N TYR A 62 -17.47 6.93 -14.09
CA TYR A 62 -16.28 7.48 -13.46
C TYR A 62 -15.00 6.74 -13.93
N ARG A 63 -15.05 5.41 -14.04
CA ARG A 63 -13.91 4.60 -14.52
C ARG A 63 -13.58 4.83 -15.99
N GLU A 64 -14.58 5.09 -16.83
CA GLU A 64 -14.39 5.47 -18.23
C GLU A 64 -13.68 6.83 -18.32
N THR A 65 -14.16 7.84 -17.59
CA THR A 65 -13.51 9.15 -17.50
C THR A 65 -12.07 9.05 -16.96
N ASN A 66 -11.83 8.14 -16.01
CA ASN A 66 -10.49 7.91 -15.47
C ASN A 66 -9.51 7.36 -16.51
N GLN A 67 -9.95 6.68 -17.58
CA GLN A 67 -9.06 6.19 -18.64
C GLN A 67 -8.31 7.32 -19.33
N GLU A 68 -8.96 8.48 -19.52
CA GLU A 68 -8.32 9.66 -20.09
C GLU A 68 -7.22 10.20 -19.17
N LYS A 69 -7.48 10.21 -17.86
CA LYS A 69 -6.48 10.60 -16.84
C LYS A 69 -5.28 9.65 -16.85
N VAL A 70 -5.53 8.35 -16.96
CA VAL A 70 -4.48 7.32 -17.05
C VAL A 70 -3.67 7.51 -18.33
N ALA A 71 -4.31 7.74 -19.47
CA ALA A 71 -3.63 7.96 -20.75
C ALA A 71 -2.75 9.22 -20.74
N ALA A 72 -3.17 10.27 -20.02
CA ALA A 72 -2.42 11.52 -19.91
C ALA A 72 -1.29 11.48 -18.86
N PHE A 73 -1.30 10.49 -17.96
CA PHE A 73 -0.41 10.44 -16.79
C PHE A 73 1.06 10.28 -17.16
N ARG A 74 1.92 11.12 -16.58
CA ARG A 74 3.38 11.11 -16.79
C ARG A 74 4.09 10.80 -15.48
N VAL A 75 4.68 9.62 -15.42
CA VAL A 75 5.40 9.20 -14.22
C VAL A 75 6.68 10.02 -14.06
N THR A 76 6.72 10.92 -13.08
CA THR A 76 7.93 11.65 -12.65
C THR A 76 8.69 10.86 -11.60
N ARG A 77 7.97 10.14 -10.73
CA ARG A 77 8.55 9.33 -9.65
C ARG A 77 7.74 8.07 -9.39
N THR A 78 8.42 7.00 -9.00
CA THR A 78 7.83 5.71 -8.61
C THR A 78 8.32 5.35 -7.22
N LEU A 79 7.39 5.09 -6.31
CA LEU A 79 7.67 4.69 -4.93
C LEU A 79 7.03 3.32 -4.65
N GLY A 80 7.72 2.47 -3.89
CA GLY A 80 7.26 1.11 -3.59
C GLY A 80 7.82 0.04 -4.53
N GLU A 81 7.62 -1.23 -4.15
CA GLU A 81 8.18 -2.40 -4.86
C GLU A 81 7.08 -3.21 -5.56
N GLY A 82 6.23 -3.91 -4.79
CA GLY A 82 5.13 -4.72 -5.31
C GLY A 82 3.92 -3.87 -5.70
N MET A 83 3.30 -3.25 -4.69
CA MET A 83 2.34 -2.16 -4.88
C MET A 83 3.11 -0.84 -4.91
N LYS A 84 2.86 -0.04 -5.94
CA LYS A 84 3.59 1.21 -6.20
C LYS A 84 2.68 2.41 -6.13
N VAL A 85 3.22 3.52 -5.66
CA VAL A 85 2.66 4.86 -5.84
C VAL A 85 3.41 5.51 -6.99
N LEU A 86 2.69 5.79 -8.09
CA LEU A 86 3.24 6.53 -9.21
C LEU A 86 2.83 7.99 -9.06
N LEU A 87 3.78 8.90 -9.19
CA LEU A 87 3.58 10.33 -9.07
C LEU A 87 3.73 10.98 -10.45
N ASP A 88 2.84 11.92 -10.72
CA ASP A 88 2.95 12.92 -11.78
C ASP A 88 3.00 14.27 -11.07
N GLU A 89 4.21 14.66 -10.68
CA GLU A 89 4.45 15.89 -9.92
C GLU A 89 4.21 17.15 -10.77
N ASP A 90 4.30 17.03 -12.10
CA ASP A 90 4.07 18.12 -13.04
C ASP A 90 2.57 18.45 -13.18
N ASP A 91 1.70 17.44 -13.22
CA ASP A 91 0.23 17.61 -13.30
C ASP A 91 -0.46 17.52 -11.92
N GLY A 92 0.30 17.32 -10.85
CA GLY A 92 -0.19 17.28 -9.48
C GLY A 92 -1.09 16.07 -9.18
N ARG A 93 -0.75 14.89 -9.72
CA ARG A 93 -1.56 13.66 -9.62
C ARG A 93 -0.75 12.46 -9.15
N PHE A 94 -1.46 11.46 -8.63
CA PHE A 94 -0.89 10.17 -8.31
C PHE A 94 -1.86 9.01 -8.59
N MET A 95 -1.31 7.80 -8.66
CA MET A 95 -2.07 6.56 -8.70
C MET A 95 -1.38 5.48 -7.88
N VAL A 96 -2.14 4.48 -7.41
CA VAL A 96 -1.62 3.33 -6.67
C VAL A 96 -1.93 2.05 -7.43
N THR A 97 -0.90 1.25 -7.75
CA THR A 97 -1.07 0.05 -8.58
C THR A 97 0.06 -0.97 -8.43
N SER A 98 -0.25 -2.25 -8.58
CA SER A 98 0.73 -3.33 -8.81
C SER A 98 0.80 -3.77 -10.27
N ALA A 99 -0.06 -3.23 -11.13
CA ALA A 99 -0.11 -3.63 -12.53
C ALA A 99 1.16 -3.20 -13.27
N ARG A 100 1.76 -4.13 -14.01
CA ARG A 100 2.90 -3.82 -14.88
C ARG A 100 2.48 -2.94 -16.07
N ASN A 101 1.36 -3.29 -16.70
CA ASN A 101 0.69 -2.48 -17.71
C ASN A 101 -0.46 -1.72 -17.05
N TRP A 102 -0.12 -0.62 -16.41
CA TRP A 102 -1.09 0.18 -15.65
C TRP A 102 -2.04 0.94 -16.57
N GLN A 103 -1.65 1.22 -17.82
CA GLN A 103 -2.53 1.84 -18.82
C GLN A 103 -3.77 0.99 -19.07
N GLU A 104 -3.61 -0.33 -19.21
CA GLU A 104 -4.74 -1.26 -19.37
C GLU A 104 -5.48 -1.54 -18.06
N ALA A 105 -4.77 -1.57 -16.93
CA ALA A 105 -5.39 -1.81 -15.63
C ALA A 105 -6.27 -0.65 -15.14
N ASN A 106 -6.07 0.55 -15.71
CA ASN A 106 -6.82 1.76 -15.40
C ASN A 106 -6.83 2.06 -13.88
N PRO A 107 -5.70 2.18 -13.16
CA PRO A 107 -5.74 2.52 -11.73
C PRO A 107 -6.36 3.90 -11.52
N ASP A 108 -6.99 4.13 -10.36
CA ASP A 108 -7.59 5.43 -10.05
C ASP A 108 -6.52 6.53 -10.01
N VAL A 109 -6.71 7.58 -10.82
CA VAL A 109 -5.85 8.76 -10.87
C VAL A 109 -6.49 9.86 -10.04
N LEU A 110 -5.77 10.28 -9.00
CA LEU A 110 -6.24 11.22 -7.98
C LEU A 110 -5.36 12.48 -7.99
N SER A 111 -5.91 13.62 -7.58
CA SER A 111 -5.10 14.82 -7.35
C SER A 111 -4.42 14.72 -5.99
N PHE A 112 -3.22 15.30 -5.84
CA PHE A 112 -2.61 15.47 -4.52
C PHE A 112 -3.50 16.30 -3.58
N SER A 113 -4.33 17.19 -4.11
CA SER A 113 -5.30 17.97 -3.33
C SER A 113 -6.35 17.08 -2.65
N ASP A 114 -6.64 15.91 -3.22
CA ASP A 114 -7.61 14.97 -2.67
C ASP A 114 -7.07 14.26 -1.43
N VAL A 115 -5.75 14.27 -1.20
CA VAL A 115 -5.13 13.62 -0.04
C VAL A 115 -5.50 14.38 1.23
N THR A 116 -6.18 13.71 2.15
CA THR A 116 -6.55 14.24 3.47
C THR A 116 -5.58 13.79 4.56
N GLY A 117 -4.90 12.65 4.38
CA GLY A 117 -3.85 12.15 5.25
C GLY A 117 -3.09 10.97 4.64
N CYS A 118 -1.89 10.69 5.15
CA CYS A 118 -1.12 9.51 4.80
C CYS A 118 -0.35 9.03 6.04
N LYS A 119 -0.37 7.72 6.31
CA LYS A 119 0.40 7.12 7.41
C LYS A 119 1.01 5.78 7.02
N LEU A 120 2.14 5.48 7.64
CA LEU A 120 2.70 4.14 7.72
C LEU A 120 2.06 3.41 8.91
N ASP A 121 1.48 2.26 8.65
CA ASP A 121 0.83 1.38 9.60
C ASP A 121 1.58 0.04 9.61
N ILE A 122 2.03 -0.42 10.77
CA ILE A 122 2.86 -1.64 10.90
C ILE A 122 2.08 -2.65 11.72
N ASP A 123 1.61 -3.70 11.05
CA ASP A 123 0.89 -4.81 11.68
C ASP A 123 1.92 -5.79 12.26
N GLU A 124 1.94 -5.91 13.59
CA GLU A 124 2.77 -6.87 14.34
C GLU A 124 1.94 -8.13 14.63
N SER A 125 2.38 -9.28 14.12
CA SER A 125 1.81 -10.59 14.42
C SER A 125 2.69 -11.33 15.42
N LYS A 126 2.06 -12.05 16.36
CA LYS A 126 2.75 -12.79 17.43
C LYS A 126 2.26 -14.25 17.47
N THR A 127 3.18 -15.18 17.31
CA THR A 127 2.92 -16.63 17.30
C THR A 127 3.76 -17.32 18.37
N GLU A 128 3.17 -18.17 19.22
CA GLU A 128 3.93 -18.96 20.19
C GLU A 128 4.81 -20.00 19.46
N ILE A 129 6.08 -20.06 19.83
CA ILE A 129 6.99 -21.12 19.40
C ILE A 129 6.77 -22.32 20.30
N GLN A 130 6.47 -23.47 19.70
CA GLN A 130 6.24 -24.74 20.38
C GLN A 130 7.28 -25.77 19.94
N TYR A 131 7.41 -26.88 20.67
CA TYR A 131 8.23 -28.02 20.25
C TYR A 131 7.44 -29.33 20.31
N LYS A 132 7.87 -30.35 19.57
CA LYS A 132 7.35 -31.72 19.68
C LYS A 132 8.16 -32.49 20.72
N ASP A 133 7.49 -33.16 21.66
CA ASP A 133 8.14 -34.11 22.57
C ASP A 133 8.45 -35.46 21.88
N ALA A 134 8.99 -36.42 22.64
CA ALA A 134 9.35 -37.75 22.14
C ALA A 134 8.14 -38.53 21.60
N GLU A 135 6.94 -38.22 22.09
CA GLU A 135 5.67 -38.77 21.64
C GLU A 135 5.06 -37.99 20.46
N GLY A 136 5.74 -36.95 19.97
CA GLY A 136 5.29 -36.11 18.86
C GLY A 136 4.21 -35.09 19.24
N LYS A 137 3.92 -34.92 20.53
CA LYS A 137 2.91 -33.98 21.03
C LYS A 137 3.53 -32.58 21.17
N ARG A 138 2.74 -31.56 20.83
CA ARG A 138 3.15 -30.16 20.96
C ARG A 138 3.21 -29.74 22.42
N GLN A 139 4.31 -29.10 22.78
CA GLN A 139 4.58 -28.57 24.11
C GLN A 139 5.05 -27.12 24.01
N SER A 140 4.71 -26.33 25.02
CA SER A 140 5.21 -24.95 25.18
C SER A 140 6.55 -24.93 25.90
N PHE A 141 7.40 -23.96 25.56
CA PHE A 141 8.60 -23.66 26.34
C PHE A 141 8.26 -23.02 27.69
N SER A 142 9.17 -23.17 28.66
CA SER A 142 9.15 -22.45 29.94
C SER A 142 10.51 -21.76 30.14
N PRO A 143 10.60 -20.42 30.00
CA PRO A 143 9.52 -19.48 29.66
C PRO A 143 9.01 -19.63 28.22
N ARG A 144 7.76 -19.20 27.96
CA ARG A 144 7.18 -19.21 26.61
C ARG A 144 8.03 -18.38 25.65
N ARG A 145 8.12 -18.86 24.41
CA ARG A 145 8.85 -18.21 23.32
C ARG A 145 7.89 -17.77 22.22
N TYR A 146 8.21 -16.68 21.52
CA TYR A 146 7.32 -16.10 20.51
C TYR A 146 8.07 -15.67 19.25
N ALA A 147 7.54 -16.06 18.09
CA ALA A 147 7.91 -15.52 16.80
C ALA A 147 7.00 -14.32 16.49
N PHE A 148 7.63 -13.21 16.11
CA PHE A 148 7.02 -11.98 15.67
C PHE A 148 7.29 -11.81 14.18
N SER A 149 6.25 -11.37 13.46
CA SER A 149 6.34 -11.00 12.07
C SER A 149 5.69 -9.64 11.85
N TYR A 150 6.19 -8.89 10.87
CA TYR A 150 5.76 -7.52 10.61
C TYR A 150 5.32 -7.35 9.16
N ASP A 151 4.16 -6.71 8.98
CA ASP A 151 3.63 -6.29 7.70
C ASP A 151 3.45 -4.77 7.67
N PHE A 152 3.92 -4.15 6.61
CA PHE A 152 3.96 -2.69 6.45
C PHE A 152 2.87 -2.28 5.48
N TYR A 153 2.02 -1.35 5.91
CA TYR A 153 0.92 -0.82 5.14
C TYR A 153 1.02 0.69 5.00
N ILE A 154 0.73 1.19 3.81
CA ILE A 154 0.43 2.61 3.61
C ILE A 154 -1.07 2.76 3.62
N VAL A 155 -1.55 3.74 4.42
CA VAL A 155 -2.93 4.16 4.48
C VAL A 155 -3.00 5.60 3.99
N ILE A 156 -3.56 5.81 2.80
CA ILE A 156 -3.81 7.13 2.23
C ILE A 156 -5.29 7.43 2.40
N ASN A 157 -5.61 8.47 3.17
CA ASN A 157 -6.97 8.98 3.24
C ASN A 157 -7.17 10.02 2.14
N VAL A 158 -8.30 9.92 1.44
CA VAL A 158 -8.61 10.75 0.28
C VAL A 158 -10.04 11.27 0.33
N ASN A 159 -10.28 12.40 -0.33
CA ASN A 159 -11.61 12.92 -0.59
C ASN A 159 -12.06 12.46 -2.00
N ASN A 160 -12.72 11.30 -2.09
CA ASN A 160 -13.28 10.77 -3.34
C ASN A 160 -14.72 10.28 -3.10
N PRO A 161 -15.64 10.46 -4.06
CA PRO A 161 -17.05 10.08 -3.89
C PRO A 161 -17.29 8.57 -3.70
N TYR A 162 -16.34 7.71 -4.11
CA TYR A 162 -16.52 6.25 -4.10
C TYR A 162 -15.67 5.54 -3.03
N PHE A 163 -14.70 6.21 -2.44
CA PHE A 163 -13.83 5.66 -1.41
C PHE A 163 -13.11 6.78 -0.66
N ASN A 164 -12.77 6.54 0.61
CA ASN A 164 -12.08 7.51 1.46
C ASN A 164 -10.70 7.02 1.95
N GLU A 165 -10.34 5.78 1.60
CA GLU A 165 -9.12 5.13 2.04
C GLU A 165 -8.53 4.25 0.93
N ILE A 166 -7.22 4.36 0.76
CA ILE A 166 -6.39 3.46 -0.02
C ILE A 166 -5.39 2.82 0.95
N ARG A 167 -5.66 1.58 1.37
CA ARG A 167 -4.75 0.78 2.21
C ARG A 167 -4.09 -0.32 1.38
N PHE A 168 -2.76 -0.33 1.32
CA PHE A 168 -2.02 -1.36 0.60
C PHE A 168 -0.75 -1.77 1.33
N LYS A 169 -0.36 -3.04 1.15
CA LYS A 169 0.84 -3.63 1.75
C LYS A 169 2.08 -3.28 0.92
N LEU A 170 3.16 -2.89 1.58
CA LEU A 170 4.46 -2.56 0.97
C LEU A 170 5.30 -3.82 0.74
N ASN A 171 5.43 -4.66 1.76
CA ASN A 171 6.26 -5.85 1.74
C ASN A 171 5.56 -7.02 1.04
N GLY A 172 6.31 -7.78 0.23
CA GLY A 172 5.78 -8.94 -0.50
C GLY A 172 5.53 -10.16 0.40
N SER A 173 6.36 -10.31 1.43
CA SER A 173 6.26 -11.33 2.48
C SER A 173 6.48 -10.68 3.84
N SER A 174 5.92 -11.25 4.90
CA SER A 174 6.11 -10.74 6.26
C SER A 174 7.58 -10.78 6.66
N VAL A 175 8.02 -9.74 7.37
CA VAL A 175 9.40 -9.65 7.87
C VAL A 175 9.45 -10.35 9.22
N ASP A 176 10.08 -11.53 9.28
CA ASP A 176 10.08 -12.40 10.46
C ASP A 176 11.42 -13.12 10.76
N ASN A 177 12.45 -12.86 9.93
CA ASN A 177 13.75 -13.55 9.95
C ASN A 177 13.65 -15.09 9.82
N ASP A 178 12.60 -15.61 9.17
CA ASP A 178 12.33 -17.04 8.99
C ASP A 178 12.22 -17.82 10.32
N GLU A 179 11.70 -17.18 11.38
CA GLU A 179 11.60 -17.81 12.71
C GLU A 179 10.63 -19.00 12.71
N GLU A 180 11.14 -20.18 13.07
CA GLU A 180 10.35 -21.41 13.12
C GLU A 180 9.42 -21.44 14.34
N THR A 181 8.12 -21.71 14.12
CA THR A 181 7.11 -21.70 15.19
C THR A 181 6.84 -23.08 15.79
N LEU A 182 7.37 -24.16 15.19
CA LEU A 182 7.23 -25.52 15.70
C LEU A 182 8.54 -26.31 15.53
N LEU A 183 9.26 -26.49 16.63
CA LEU A 183 10.56 -27.16 16.68
C LEU A 183 10.42 -28.67 16.89
N ASP A 184 11.39 -29.46 16.44
CA ASP A 184 11.37 -30.93 16.55
C ASP A 184 11.92 -31.46 17.90
N GLY A 185 12.08 -30.58 18.90
CA GLY A 185 12.48 -30.96 20.26
C GLY A 185 12.74 -29.75 21.17
N PRO A 186 12.86 -29.96 22.49
CA PRO A 186 13.12 -28.88 23.45
C PRO A 186 14.51 -28.24 23.28
N ASP A 187 15.47 -29.02 22.77
CA ASP A 187 16.85 -28.57 22.54
C ASP A 187 17.12 -28.17 21.09
N ALA A 188 16.10 -28.25 20.21
CA ALA A 188 16.23 -27.82 18.83
C ALA A 188 16.43 -26.30 18.76
N GLN A 189 17.40 -25.87 17.95
CA GLN A 189 17.60 -24.46 17.64
C GLN A 189 16.85 -24.11 16.34
N PRO A 190 16.29 -22.88 16.23
CA PRO A 190 15.70 -22.41 14.99
C PRO A 190 16.70 -22.52 13.84
N SER A 191 16.26 -23.11 12.73
CA SER A 191 17.09 -23.18 11.53
C SER A 191 17.07 -21.83 10.81
N VAL A 192 17.99 -20.91 11.17
CA VAL A 192 18.10 -19.62 10.47
C VAL A 192 18.50 -19.87 9.01
N LYS A 193 17.55 -19.78 8.08
CA LYS A 193 17.79 -19.92 6.64
C LYS A 193 18.29 -18.62 6.00
N GLY A 194 19.21 -17.91 6.67
CA GLY A 194 19.61 -16.55 6.29
C GLY A 194 21.12 -16.29 6.22
N GLY A 195 21.95 -17.32 6.14
CA GLY A 195 23.42 -17.18 6.15
C GLY A 195 24.11 -18.05 5.11
N GLY A 196 23.71 -17.92 3.84
CA GLY A 196 24.29 -18.67 2.74
C GLY A 196 25.72 -18.23 2.40
N LEU A 197 26.71 -18.59 3.23
CA LEU A 197 28.03 -18.90 2.69
C LEU A 197 28.00 -20.38 2.29
N ARG A 198 27.88 -20.63 0.99
CA ARG A 198 28.18 -21.94 0.41
C ARG A 198 29.65 -22.24 0.67
N THR A 199 29.99 -22.88 1.78
CA THR A 199 31.26 -23.61 1.89
C THR A 199 31.14 -24.85 1.01
N GLY A 200 31.33 -24.65 -0.29
CA GLY A 200 31.72 -25.72 -1.18
C GLY A 200 33.08 -26.24 -0.73
N GLY A 201 33.17 -27.54 -0.50
CA GLY A 201 34.43 -28.18 -0.14
C GLY A 201 34.26 -29.44 0.69
N ALA A 202 33.61 -30.46 0.12
CA ALA A 202 33.81 -31.84 0.56
C ALA A 202 35.26 -32.24 0.22
N GLY A 203 36.18 -32.07 1.17
CA GLY A 203 37.51 -32.66 1.15
C GLY A 203 37.54 -33.92 2.02
N PRO A 204 38.25 -35.00 1.65
CA PRO A 204 38.23 -36.24 2.39
C PRO A 204 38.86 -36.08 3.78
N ILE A 205 38.21 -36.68 4.78
CA ILE A 205 38.67 -36.76 6.17
C ILE A 205 39.97 -37.57 6.20
N ARG A 206 41.07 -36.92 6.61
CA ARG A 206 42.31 -37.62 7.00
C ARG A 206 42.16 -38.15 8.43
N PRO A 207 42.35 -39.46 8.70
CA PRO A 207 42.32 -39.98 10.06
C PRO A 207 43.64 -39.70 10.77
N GLY A 208 43.56 -39.16 11.98
CA GLY A 208 44.67 -39.19 12.95
C GLY A 208 45.16 -37.83 13.43
N MET A 209 44.51 -37.26 14.44
CA MET A 209 45.20 -36.50 15.50
C MET A 209 44.33 -36.43 16.77
N PRO A 210 44.85 -36.78 17.96
CA PRO A 210 44.13 -36.68 19.21
C PRO A 210 44.30 -35.30 19.85
N GLY A 211 43.17 -34.76 20.34
CA GLY A 211 43.05 -33.95 21.56
C GLY A 211 43.95 -32.72 21.72
N GLY A 212 43.46 -31.55 21.28
CA GLY A 212 44.01 -30.25 21.66
C GLY A 212 42.90 -29.30 22.08
N SER A 213 42.52 -29.34 23.37
CA SER A 213 41.60 -28.37 23.98
C SER A 213 42.20 -26.97 23.89
N ARG A 214 41.62 -26.09 23.07
CA ARG A 214 41.98 -24.66 23.06
C ARG A 214 41.36 -23.97 24.29
N PRO A 215 42.16 -23.41 25.22
CA PRO A 215 41.65 -22.58 26.30
C PRO A 215 41.43 -21.17 25.74
N GLY A 216 40.16 -20.82 25.52
CA GLY A 216 39.77 -19.53 24.95
C GLY A 216 38.30 -19.45 24.54
N ALA A 217 37.49 -20.45 24.87
CA ALA A 217 36.05 -20.37 24.73
C ALA A 217 35.54 -19.24 25.63
N ARG A 218 35.27 -18.09 25.01
CA ARG A 218 34.37 -17.08 25.56
C ARG A 218 33.11 -17.81 26.04
N PRO A 219 32.58 -17.50 27.24
CA PRO A 219 31.34 -18.12 27.65
C PRO A 219 30.28 -17.76 26.61
N PHE A 220 29.71 -18.77 25.97
CA PHE A 220 28.48 -18.66 25.22
C PHE A 220 27.40 -18.17 26.18
N MET A 221 27.26 -16.85 26.34
CA MET A 221 26.04 -16.24 26.86
C MET A 221 24.97 -16.31 25.76
N GLY A 222 24.60 -17.52 25.37
CA GLY A 222 23.37 -17.77 24.64
C GLY A 222 22.24 -17.76 25.66
N GLY A 223 21.82 -16.57 26.09
CA GLY A 223 20.55 -16.45 26.80
C GLY A 223 19.46 -17.10 25.97
N SER A 224 18.59 -17.90 26.58
CA SER A 224 17.46 -18.53 25.90
C SER A 224 16.53 -17.43 25.36
N ARG A 225 16.70 -17.07 24.09
CA ARG A 225 15.92 -16.04 23.40
C ARG A 225 14.42 -16.36 23.54
N THR A 226 13.68 -15.45 24.15
CA THR A 226 12.23 -15.58 24.35
C THR A 226 11.43 -15.03 23.18
N SER A 227 12.02 -14.19 22.33
CA SER A 227 11.38 -13.77 21.08
C SER A 227 12.36 -13.28 20.02
N ASN A 228 11.89 -13.21 18.77
CA ASN A 228 12.64 -12.65 17.67
C ASN A 228 12.49 -11.14 17.43
N ALA A 229 11.54 -10.47 18.11
CA ALA A 229 11.12 -9.10 17.81
C ALA A 229 12.26 -8.09 17.64
N ASP A 230 13.24 -8.05 18.55
CA ASP A 230 14.30 -7.05 18.50
C ASP A 230 15.26 -7.28 17.33
N GLU A 231 15.56 -8.55 17.00
CA GLU A 231 16.38 -8.86 15.84
C GLU A 231 15.65 -8.54 14.54
N VAL A 232 14.35 -8.82 14.47
CA VAL A 232 13.53 -8.49 13.30
C VAL A 232 13.45 -6.97 13.11
N ARG A 233 13.18 -6.20 14.17
CA ARG A 233 13.19 -4.72 14.11
C ARG A 233 14.55 -4.12 13.80
N SER A 234 15.63 -4.84 14.12
CA SER A 234 16.99 -4.44 13.76
C SER A 234 17.41 -4.86 12.34
N SER A 235 16.60 -5.67 11.65
CA SER A 235 16.94 -6.21 10.34
C SER A 235 16.98 -5.11 9.28
N MET A 236 17.78 -5.34 8.23
CA MET A 236 17.85 -4.42 7.09
C MET A 236 16.51 -4.33 6.37
N GLU A 237 15.78 -5.45 6.28
CA GLU A 237 14.48 -5.53 5.61
C GLU A 237 13.42 -4.70 6.35
N TYR A 238 13.36 -4.78 7.69
CA TYR A 238 12.45 -3.96 8.49
C TYR A 238 12.69 -2.46 8.25
N ARG A 239 13.96 -2.04 8.34
CA ARG A 239 14.35 -0.63 8.14
C ARG A 239 14.06 -0.15 6.73
N GLN A 240 14.30 -1.00 5.73
CA GLN A 240 14.01 -0.67 4.33
C GLN A 240 12.52 -0.39 4.12
N TYR A 241 11.63 -1.22 4.64
CA TYR A 241 10.18 -0.98 4.51
C TYR A 241 9.69 0.20 5.34
N GLU A 242 10.29 0.45 6.51
CA GLU A 242 10.00 1.64 7.28
C GLU A 242 10.40 2.92 6.54
N GLU A 243 11.60 2.96 5.95
CA GLU A 243 12.11 4.08 5.18
C GLU A 243 11.27 4.32 3.92
N MET A 244 10.97 3.25 3.16
CA MET A 244 10.08 3.32 1.99
C MET A 244 8.70 3.85 2.36
N GLY A 245 8.14 3.42 3.49
CA GLY A 245 6.85 3.90 3.96
C GLY A 245 6.87 5.37 4.36
N ARG A 246 7.95 5.82 5.00
CA ARG A 246 8.18 7.24 5.31
C ARG A 246 8.32 8.07 4.03
N GLU A 247 9.07 7.60 3.05
CA GLU A 247 9.25 8.27 1.77
C GLU A 247 7.92 8.51 1.04
N ILE A 248 7.06 7.49 0.97
CA ILE A 248 5.72 7.61 0.37
C ILE A 248 4.86 8.62 1.12
N ARG A 249 4.85 8.53 2.45
CA ARG A 249 4.09 9.45 3.31
C ARG A 249 4.54 10.89 3.08
N ASP A 250 5.85 11.12 3.15
CA ASP A 250 6.42 12.46 3.09
C ASP A 250 6.22 13.07 1.71
N ALA A 251 6.40 12.29 0.63
CA ALA A 251 6.10 12.75 -0.73
C ALA A 251 4.65 13.22 -0.88
N LEU A 252 3.67 12.43 -0.43
CA LEU A 252 2.25 12.78 -0.55
C LEU A 252 1.86 13.98 0.32
N LEU A 253 2.40 14.09 1.53
CA LEU A 253 2.08 15.19 2.45
C LEU A 253 2.76 16.50 2.06
N GLN A 254 4.01 16.44 1.57
CA GLN A 254 4.74 17.62 1.12
C GLN A 254 4.06 18.26 -0.10
N VAL A 255 3.69 17.46 -1.10
CA VAL A 255 3.03 17.98 -2.30
C VAL A 255 1.65 18.57 -1.95
N ARG A 256 0.90 17.93 -1.05
CA ARG A 256 -0.36 18.48 -0.52
C ARG A 256 -0.17 19.84 0.16
N GLU A 257 0.90 20.01 0.94
CA GLU A 257 1.21 21.29 1.59
C GLU A 257 1.54 22.36 0.56
N GLN A 258 2.34 22.03 -0.46
CA GLN A 258 2.65 22.93 -1.55
C GLN A 258 1.39 23.40 -2.29
N VAL A 259 0.51 22.48 -2.70
CA VAL A 259 -0.72 22.83 -3.42
C VAL A 259 -1.64 23.73 -2.57
N ARG A 260 -1.70 23.49 -1.25
CA ARG A 260 -2.43 24.38 -0.34
C ARG A 260 -1.82 25.77 -0.26
N ASN A 261 -0.49 25.85 -0.16
CA ASN A 261 0.21 27.13 -0.11
C ASN A 261 0.01 27.92 -1.41
N GLU A 262 0.05 27.25 -2.56
CA GLU A 262 -0.23 27.85 -3.87
C GLU A 262 -1.68 28.33 -3.97
N ALA A 263 -2.64 27.53 -3.51
CA ALA A 263 -4.05 27.93 -3.48
C ALA A 263 -4.30 29.12 -2.54
N VAL A 264 -3.66 29.14 -1.36
CA VAL A 264 -3.72 30.27 -0.42
C VAL A 264 -3.08 31.52 -1.03
N ALA A 265 -1.93 31.39 -1.70
CA ALA A 265 -1.27 32.50 -2.39
C ALA A 265 -2.14 33.05 -3.54
N ALA A 266 -2.79 32.18 -4.32
CA ALA A 266 -3.71 32.57 -5.38
C ALA A 266 -5.00 33.23 -4.84
N ALA A 267 -5.46 32.81 -3.66
CA ALA A 267 -6.61 33.39 -2.96
C ALA A 267 -6.26 34.63 -2.11
N ALA A 268 -4.98 34.98 -2.00
CA ALA A 268 -4.55 36.13 -1.20
C ALA A 268 -5.17 37.42 -1.75
N PRO A 269 -5.72 38.29 -0.87
CA PRO A 269 -6.33 39.54 -1.31
C PRO A 269 -5.27 40.39 -2.02
N LYS A 270 -5.56 40.74 -3.27
CA LYS A 270 -4.71 41.64 -4.05
C LYS A 270 -4.67 43.01 -3.36
N THR A 271 -3.48 43.48 -3.03
CA THR A 271 -3.29 44.76 -2.33
C THR A 271 -3.83 45.91 -3.17
N ALA A 272 -4.76 46.69 -2.60
CA ALA A 272 -5.20 47.94 -3.22
C ALA A 272 -4.07 48.96 -3.18
N LEU A 273 -3.73 49.52 -4.34
CA LEU A 273 -2.68 50.51 -4.53
C LEU A 273 -3.29 51.79 -5.11
N THR A 274 -2.73 52.95 -4.78
CA THR A 274 -3.14 54.19 -5.43
C THR A 274 -2.42 54.31 -6.77
N CYS A 275 -3.19 54.42 -7.85
CA CYS A 275 -2.63 54.56 -9.20
C CYS A 275 -1.89 55.89 -9.36
N PRO A 276 -0.61 55.90 -9.78
CA PRO A 276 0.16 57.13 -9.95
C PRO A 276 -0.30 57.98 -11.16
N PHE A 277 -1.00 57.37 -12.11
CA PHE A 277 -1.47 58.05 -13.33
C PHE A 277 -2.80 58.80 -13.12
N CYS A 278 -3.78 58.17 -12.47
CA CYS A 278 -5.12 58.75 -12.31
C CYS A 278 -5.51 59.03 -10.85
N GLY A 279 -4.71 58.61 -9.87
CA GLY A 279 -4.98 58.81 -8.44
C GLY A 279 -6.05 57.89 -7.83
N ALA A 280 -6.67 57.01 -8.62
CA ALA A 280 -7.67 56.07 -8.11
C ALA A 280 -7.03 54.98 -7.24
N THR A 281 -7.67 54.62 -6.13
CA THR A 281 -7.36 53.37 -5.41
C THR A 281 -7.83 52.21 -6.26
N THR A 282 -6.90 51.42 -6.76
CA THR A 282 -7.16 50.32 -7.69
C THR A 282 -6.50 49.04 -7.21
N THR A 283 -7.04 47.91 -7.65
CA THR A 283 -6.36 46.62 -7.56
C THR A 283 -5.74 46.31 -8.92
N PRO A 284 -4.41 46.15 -9.04
CA PRO A 284 -3.80 45.85 -10.33
C PRO A 284 -4.42 44.61 -10.98
N ASP A 285 -4.67 44.71 -12.29
CA ASP A 285 -5.12 43.57 -13.09
C ASP A 285 -3.98 42.54 -13.28
N ALA A 286 -4.24 41.46 -14.03
CA ALA A 286 -3.24 40.42 -14.29
C ALA A 286 -1.97 40.93 -15.01
N SER A 287 -2.04 42.11 -15.64
CA SER A 287 -0.93 42.77 -16.34
C SER A 287 -0.23 43.82 -15.47
N GLY A 288 -0.68 44.03 -14.23
CA GLY A 288 -0.15 45.06 -13.34
C GLY A 288 -0.65 46.47 -13.68
N CYS A 289 -1.80 46.60 -14.34
CA CYS A 289 -2.40 47.87 -14.75
C CYS A 289 -3.60 48.28 -13.89
N CYS A 290 -3.84 49.58 -13.81
CA CYS A 290 -4.97 50.16 -13.09
C CYS A 290 -6.28 49.86 -13.82
N GLU A 291 -7.26 49.32 -13.10
CA GLU A 291 -8.54 48.90 -13.68
C GLU A 291 -9.37 50.07 -14.25
N PHE A 292 -9.10 51.30 -13.82
CA PHE A 292 -9.85 52.49 -14.22
C PHE A 292 -9.25 53.21 -15.43
N CYS A 293 -7.92 53.24 -15.56
CA CYS A 293 -7.24 54.03 -16.60
C CYS A 293 -6.28 53.24 -17.48
N GLY A 294 -6.01 51.97 -17.17
CA GLY A 294 -5.06 51.12 -17.89
C GLY A 294 -3.59 51.47 -17.68
N GLY A 295 -3.27 52.47 -16.85
CA GLY A 295 -1.89 52.84 -16.53
C GLY A 295 -1.20 51.81 -15.63
N ALA A 296 0.07 51.51 -15.88
CA ALA A 296 0.86 50.61 -15.04
C ALA A 296 0.94 51.11 -13.60
N VAL A 297 0.61 50.25 -12.63
CA VAL A 297 0.59 50.61 -11.20
C VAL A 297 1.91 50.27 -10.49
N ASN A 298 2.70 49.36 -11.08
CA ASN A 298 4.05 48.99 -10.64
C ASN A 298 5.04 49.40 -11.74
N GLY A 299 5.63 50.60 -11.62
CA GLY A 299 6.71 51.11 -12.46
C GLY A 299 7.97 51.36 -11.66
#